data_AF-A0A060BTY9-F1
#
_entry.id   AF-A0A060BTY9-F1
#
_cell.length_a   1.000
_cell.length_b   1.000
_cell.length_c   1.000
_cell.angle_alpha   90.00
_cell.angle_beta   90.00
_cell.angle_gamma   90.00
#
_symmetry.space_group_name_H-M   'P 1'
#
loop_
_entity.id
_entity.type
_entity.pdbx_description
1 polymer ?
#
loop_
_entity_poly.entity_id
_entity_poly.type
_entity_poly.pdbx_seq_one_letter_code
_entity_poly.pdbx_strand_id
1 'polypeptide(L)'
;MGHHDLLTSRAADFGLRGLSGDAQRRVPHGGGIRIDHILGLRRLWLVPHGASPRDGAYLRYPMEDMLRLVKLESWRHNSIVIGEDLGTVPAGFRPKLDRAGLAGMRCCGSSAAAQARFRGSLHQASWVPAALR
;
A
#
# COMPACT_ATOMS: atom_id res chain seq x y z
N MET A 1 11.36 26.01 17.36
CA MET A 1 10.19 25.21 16.92
C MET A 1 9.79 25.70 15.53
N GLY A 2 10.03 24.96 14.44
CA GLY A 2 9.62 25.44 13.10
C GLY A 2 10.19 24.72 11.87
N HIS A 3 11.29 23.98 11.98
CA HIS A 3 11.90 23.30 10.80
C HIS A 3 11.35 21.90 10.51
N HIS A 4 10.76 21.21 11.49
CA HIS A 4 10.23 19.85 11.33
C HIS A 4 8.91 19.80 10.53
N ASP A 5 8.10 20.87 10.53
CA ASP A 5 6.81 20.92 9.84
C ASP A 5 6.95 21.18 8.33
N LEU A 6 7.95 21.97 7.92
CA LEU A 6 8.16 22.32 6.51
C LEU A 6 8.67 21.14 5.67
N LEU A 7 9.55 20.31 6.24
CA LEU A 7 10.04 19.10 5.56
C LEU A 7 8.94 18.03 5.45
N THR A 8 8.10 17.90 6.48
CA THR A 8 6.99 16.94 6.48
C THR A 8 5.90 17.35 5.51
N SER A 9 5.55 18.64 5.44
CA SER A 9 4.58 19.16 4.47
C SER A 9 5.07 19.06 3.03
N ARG A 10 6.33 19.40 2.75
CA ARG A 10 6.91 19.22 1.41
C ARG A 10 6.97 17.75 0.98
N ALA A 11 7.28 16.85 1.91
CA ALA A 11 7.26 15.42 1.65
C ALA A 11 5.83 14.92 1.37
N ALA A 12 4.84 15.38 2.15
CA ALA A 12 3.44 15.08 1.92
C ALA A 12 2.99 15.54 0.53
N ASP A 13 3.28 16.79 0.16
CA ASP A 13 2.95 17.35 -1.16
C ASP A 13 3.63 16.58 -2.30
N PHE A 14 4.91 16.24 -2.14
CA PHE A 14 5.66 15.44 -3.10
C PHE A 14 5.02 14.05 -3.28
N GLY A 15 4.67 13.39 -2.18
CA GLY A 15 4.02 12.07 -2.19
C GLY A 15 2.65 12.10 -2.87
N LEU A 16 1.81 13.07 -2.52
CA LEU A 16 0.47 13.23 -3.07
C LEU A 16 0.51 13.53 -4.58
N ARG A 17 1.38 14.45 -5.01
CA ARG A 17 1.57 14.79 -6.43
C ARG A 17 2.13 13.63 -7.23
N GLY A 18 3.14 12.94 -6.70
CA GLY A 18 3.74 11.77 -7.32
C GLY A 18 2.71 10.65 -7.52
N LEU A 19 1.98 10.28 -6.45
CA LEU A 19 0.97 9.23 -6.55
C LEU A 19 -0.20 9.59 -7.45
N SER A 20 -0.69 10.84 -7.42
CA SER A 20 -1.80 11.24 -8.29
C SER A 20 -1.41 11.14 -9.76
N GLY A 21 -0.23 11.64 -10.14
CA GLY A 21 0.27 11.55 -11.51
C GLY A 21 0.54 10.11 -11.96
N ASP A 22 1.16 9.30 -11.11
CA ASP A 22 1.42 7.89 -11.42
C ASP A 22 0.14 7.06 -11.50
N ALA A 23 -0.81 7.26 -10.58
CA ALA A 23 -2.06 6.53 -10.55
C ALA A 23 -2.92 6.81 -11.79
N GLN A 24 -3.06 8.07 -12.21
CA GLN A 24 -3.76 8.43 -13.44
C GLN A 24 -3.17 7.74 -14.68
N ARG A 25 -1.85 7.48 -14.69
CA ARG A 25 -1.17 6.87 -15.83
C ARG A 25 -1.14 5.34 -15.77
N ARG A 26 -1.19 4.75 -14.58
CA ARG A 26 -0.89 3.33 -14.36
C ARG A 26 -2.10 2.50 -13.99
N VAL A 27 -3.21 3.09 -13.57
CA VAL A 27 -4.44 2.35 -13.24
C VAL A 27 -5.18 2.02 -14.56
N PRO A 28 -5.22 0.75 -14.99
CA PRO A 28 -5.84 0.38 -16.25
C PRO A 28 -7.36 0.37 -16.11
N HIS A 29 -8.08 0.95 -17.08
CA HIS A 29 -9.55 0.94 -17.08
C HIS A 29 -10.10 -0.50 -17.10
N GLY A 30 -11.04 -0.82 -16.20
CA GLY A 30 -11.73 -2.12 -16.15
C GLY A 30 -10.87 -3.31 -15.70
N GLY A 31 -9.67 -3.07 -15.16
CA GLY A 31 -8.72 -4.11 -14.75
C GLY A 31 -8.36 -4.04 -13.26
N GLY A 32 -7.08 -4.15 -12.95
CA GLY A 32 -6.58 -3.98 -11.59
C GLY A 32 -5.11 -3.56 -11.54
N ILE A 33 -4.73 -2.93 -10.44
CA ILE A 33 -3.36 -2.51 -10.14
C ILE A 33 -2.89 -3.15 -8.83
N ARG A 34 -1.64 -3.62 -8.83
CA ARG A 34 -0.95 -4.04 -7.61
C ARG A 34 -0.02 -2.91 -7.16
N ILE A 35 -0.18 -2.47 -5.92
CA ILE A 35 0.74 -1.56 -5.25
C ILE A 35 1.76 -2.41 -4.50
N ASP A 36 2.97 -2.46 -5.03
CA ASP A 36 4.10 -3.08 -4.34
C ASP A 36 4.48 -2.27 -3.10
N HIS A 37 4.81 -2.96 -2.02
CA HIS A 37 5.09 -2.38 -0.72
C HIS A 37 4.11 -1.28 -0.30
N ILE A 38 2.83 -1.62 -0.08
CA ILE A 38 1.79 -0.63 0.22
C ILE A 38 2.06 0.20 1.48
N LEU A 39 3.00 -0.25 2.33
CA LEU A 39 3.55 0.54 3.43
C LEU A 39 4.19 1.85 2.99
N GLY A 40 4.63 1.95 1.72
CA GLY A 40 5.12 3.16 1.07
C GLY A 40 4.12 4.32 1.14
N LEU A 41 2.82 4.04 1.20
CA LEU A 41 1.77 5.07 1.40
C LEU A 41 1.84 5.73 2.79
N ARG A 42 2.50 5.08 3.76
CA ARG A 42 2.70 5.60 5.12
C ARG A 42 4.12 6.10 5.35
N ARG A 43 5.12 5.37 4.87
CA ARG A 43 6.52 5.71 5.09
C ARG A 43 7.45 5.08 4.06
N LEU A 44 8.58 5.73 3.84
CA LEU A 44 9.67 5.22 3.01
C LEU A 44 10.99 5.30 3.78
N TRP A 45 11.79 4.25 3.72
CA TRP A 45 13.15 4.27 4.27
C TRP A 45 14.09 4.89 3.24
N LEU A 46 14.63 6.07 3.55
CA LEU A 46 15.56 6.77 2.67
C LEU A 46 16.96 6.66 3.25
N VAL A 47 17.92 6.35 2.38
CA VAL A 47 19.35 6.28 2.72
C VAL A 47 20.05 7.40 1.97
N PRO A 48 20.84 8.26 2.66
CA PRO A 48 21.64 9.27 1.99
C PRO A 48 22.59 8.64 0.96
N HIS A 49 22.79 9.32 -0.16
CA HIS A 49 23.66 8.81 -1.21
C HIS A 49 25.10 8.59 -0.67
N GLY A 50 25.62 7.37 -0.84
CA GLY A 50 26.95 6.98 -0.35
C GLY A 50 27.00 6.53 1.11
N ALA A 51 25.89 6.56 1.86
CA ALA A 51 25.82 6.08 3.23
C ALA A 51 25.44 4.59 3.32
N SER A 52 25.62 3.98 4.50
CA SER A 52 25.19 2.62 4.77
C SER A 52 23.66 2.52 4.84
N PRO A 53 23.04 1.40 4.45
CA PRO A 53 21.60 1.18 4.65
C PRO A 53 21.13 1.32 6.10
N ARG A 54 22.05 1.18 7.07
CA ARG A 54 21.79 1.36 8.50
C ARG A 54 21.61 2.83 8.91
N ASP A 55 22.17 3.76 8.13
CA ASP A 55 22.17 5.20 8.41
C ASP A 55 20.96 5.92 7.78
N GLY A 56 19.97 5.13 7.32
CA GLY A 56 18.75 5.68 6.75
C GLY A 56 17.80 6.26 7.79
N ALA A 57 16.74 6.90 7.28
CA ALA A 57 15.66 7.43 8.09
C ALA A 57 14.31 7.20 7.41
N TYR A 58 13.25 7.14 8.23
CA TYR A 58 11.89 7.07 7.71
C TYR A 58 11.36 8.44 7.32
N LEU A 59 11.09 8.63 6.04
CA LEU A 59 10.20 9.67 5.54
C LEU A 59 8.75 9.25 5.79
N ARG A 60 7.90 10.14 6.32
CA ARG A 60 6.48 9.86 6.60
C ARG A 60 5.57 10.55 5.59
N TYR A 61 4.54 9.83 5.14
CA TYR A 61 3.50 10.31 4.25
C TYR A 61 2.13 10.33 4.97
N PRO A 62 1.20 11.21 4.53
CA PRO A 62 -0.16 11.27 5.07
C PRO A 62 -0.98 10.08 4.56
N MET A 63 -0.79 8.91 5.17
CA MET A 63 -1.38 7.63 4.73
C MET A 63 -2.87 7.71 4.41
N GLU A 64 -3.67 8.40 5.22
CA GLU A 64 -5.11 8.52 5.00
C GLU A 64 -5.44 9.24 3.70
N ASP A 65 -4.71 10.31 3.37
CA ASP A 65 -4.94 11.08 2.14
C ASP A 65 -4.44 10.30 0.92
N MET A 66 -3.32 9.61 1.06
CA MET A 66 -2.80 8.72 0.03
C MET A 66 -3.79 7.59 -0.29
N LEU A 67 -4.41 6.98 0.73
CA LEU A 67 -5.45 5.96 0.54
C LEU A 67 -6.70 6.52 -0.12
N ARG A 68 -7.12 7.75 0.22
CA ARG A 68 -8.25 8.43 -0.44
C ARG A 68 -7.98 8.65 -1.92
N LEU A 69 -6.77 9.07 -2.29
CA LEU A 69 -6.38 9.23 -3.70
C LEU A 69 -6.39 7.89 -4.45
N VAL A 70 -5.80 6.84 -3.87
CA VAL A 70 -5.81 5.49 -4.47
C VAL A 70 -7.25 5.01 -4.70
N LYS A 71 -8.13 5.23 -3.71
CA LYS A 71 -9.55 4.88 -3.82
C LYS A 71 -10.26 5.70 -4.92
N LEU A 72 -9.96 6.99 -5.01
CA LEU A 72 -10.54 7.86 -6.04
C LEU A 72 -10.14 7.39 -7.45
N GLU A 73 -8.86 7.10 -7.66
CA GLU A 73 -8.37 6.67 -8.98
C GLU A 73 -8.85 5.26 -9.34
N SER A 74 -8.92 4.34 -8.37
CA SER A 74 -9.57 3.04 -8.49
C SER A 74 -11.01 3.16 -8.99
N TRP A 75 -11.80 4.03 -8.35
CA TRP A 75 -13.19 4.28 -8.73
C TRP A 75 -13.31 4.89 -10.14
N ARG A 76 -12.49 5.89 -10.47
CA ARG A 76 -12.49 6.54 -11.79
C ARG A 76 -12.22 5.58 -12.93
N HIS A 77 -11.35 4.61 -12.71
CA HIS A 77 -10.92 3.65 -13.72
C HIS A 77 -11.69 2.32 -13.67
N ASN A 78 -12.63 2.16 -12.72
CA ASN A 78 -13.33 0.90 -12.48
C ASN A 78 -12.34 -0.27 -12.30
N SER A 79 -11.32 -0.06 -11.45
CA SER A 79 -10.19 -0.99 -11.31
C SER A 79 -10.05 -1.51 -9.89
N ILE A 80 -9.64 -2.76 -9.73
CA ILE A 80 -9.36 -3.32 -8.40
C ILE A 80 -7.94 -2.95 -7.98
N VAL A 81 -7.74 -2.61 -6.70
CA VAL A 81 -6.41 -2.33 -6.14
C VAL A 81 -6.03 -3.40 -5.12
N ILE A 82 -4.86 -4.01 -5.30
CA ILE A 82 -4.29 -5.00 -4.38
C ILE A 82 -2.99 -4.42 -3.79
N GLY A 83 -2.91 -4.33 -2.47
CA GLY A 83 -1.75 -3.88 -1.74
C GLY A 83 -0.87 -5.03 -1.27
N GLU A 84 0.44 -4.91 -1.49
CA GLU A 84 1.43 -5.82 -0.91
C GLU A 84 1.71 -5.42 0.55
N ASP A 85 1.20 -6.19 1.51
CA ASP A 85 1.35 -5.98 2.95
C ASP A 85 2.17 -7.10 3.64
N LEU A 86 3.29 -7.49 3.04
CA LEU A 86 4.22 -8.48 3.57
C LEU A 86 5.28 -7.83 4.47
N GLY A 87 5.97 -8.66 5.24
CA GLY A 87 7.05 -8.24 6.14
C GLY A 87 6.57 -7.60 7.45
N THR A 88 7.31 -6.61 7.93
CA THR A 88 7.05 -5.96 9.24
C THR A 88 5.98 -4.89 9.12
N VAL A 89 4.73 -5.34 9.18
CA VAL A 89 3.55 -4.48 9.11
C VAL A 89 3.23 -3.86 10.48
N PRO A 90 3.13 -2.52 10.60
CA PRO A 90 2.74 -1.88 11.85
C PRO A 90 1.35 -2.32 12.33
N ALA A 91 1.16 -2.39 13.65
CA ALA A 91 -0.15 -2.64 14.24
C ALA A 91 -1.19 -1.62 13.71
N GLY A 92 -2.40 -2.11 13.42
CA GLY A 92 -3.49 -1.29 12.88
C GLY A 92 -3.38 -0.91 11.40
N PHE A 93 -2.34 -1.35 10.67
CA PHE A 93 -2.21 -1.07 9.24
C PHE A 93 -3.22 -1.86 8.38
N ARG A 94 -3.34 -3.17 8.60
CA ARG A 94 -4.28 -4.04 7.88
C ARG A 94 -5.75 -3.59 8.02
N PRO A 95 -6.27 -3.31 9.24
CA PRO A 95 -7.62 -2.76 9.39
C PRO A 95 -7.87 -1.45 8.63
N LYS A 96 -6.83 -0.62 8.42
CA LYS A 96 -6.95 0.61 7.63
C LYS A 96 -7.06 0.32 6.13
N LEU A 97 -6.29 -0.65 5.62
CA LEU A 97 -6.40 -1.11 4.24
C LEU A 97 -7.79 -1.71 3.97
N ASP A 98 -8.27 -2.56 4.87
CA ASP A 98 -9.59 -3.19 4.77
C ASP A 98 -10.69 -2.13 4.72
N ARG A 99 -10.62 -1.10 5.59
CA ARG A 99 -11.57 0.03 5.59
C ARG A 99 -11.50 0.87 4.32
N ALA A 100 -10.33 0.96 3.70
CA ALA A 100 -10.14 1.64 2.42
C ALA A 100 -10.65 0.81 1.22
N GLY A 101 -11.04 -0.45 1.42
CA GLY A 101 -11.48 -1.36 0.36
C GLY A 101 -10.33 -1.97 -0.43
N LEU A 102 -9.11 -1.97 0.13
CA LEU A 102 -7.91 -2.50 -0.52
C LEU A 102 -7.63 -3.93 -0.05
N ALA A 103 -7.44 -4.84 -1.00
CA ALA A 103 -7.10 -6.22 -0.69
C ALA A 103 -5.62 -6.35 -0.31
N GLY A 104 -5.31 -7.03 0.79
CA GLY A 104 -3.93 -7.43 1.15
C GLY A 104 -3.47 -8.70 0.42
N MET A 105 -2.18 -9.04 0.55
CA MET A 105 -1.59 -10.26 0.00
C MET A 105 -1.06 -11.19 1.07
N ARG A 106 -1.25 -12.49 0.85
CA ARG A 106 -0.69 -13.55 1.69
C ARG A 106 0.18 -14.45 0.84
N CYS A 107 1.46 -14.57 1.19
CA CYS A 107 2.34 -15.56 0.60
C CYS A 107 2.19 -16.89 1.35
N CYS A 108 2.19 -18.00 0.61
CA CYS A 108 2.04 -19.35 1.20
C CYS A 108 3.15 -19.74 2.19
N GLY A 109 4.26 -18.99 2.29
CA GLY A 109 5.31 -19.23 3.29
C GLY A 109 5.21 -18.38 4.56
N SER A 110 4.40 -17.32 4.57
CA SER A 110 4.45 -16.28 5.61
C SER A 110 3.39 -16.43 6.71
N SER A 111 2.55 -17.46 6.66
CA SER A 111 1.60 -17.80 7.73
C SER A 111 1.93 -19.17 8.31
N ALA A 112 1.92 -19.30 9.64
CA ALA A 112 2.10 -20.59 10.31
C ALA A 112 1.09 -21.66 9.84
N ALA A 113 -0.08 -21.23 9.35
CA ALA A 113 -1.11 -22.11 8.79
C ALA A 113 -0.76 -22.67 7.39
N ALA A 114 0.09 -22.01 6.61
CA ALA A 114 0.41 -22.43 5.26
C ALA A 114 1.59 -23.41 5.17
N GLN A 115 2.42 -23.50 6.22
CA GLN A 115 3.49 -24.51 6.32
C GLN A 115 2.96 -25.95 6.53
N ALA A 116 1.69 -26.13 6.92
CA ALA A 116 1.15 -27.44 7.30
C ALA A 116 0.16 -28.08 6.30
N ARG A 117 -0.14 -27.47 5.14
CA ARG A 117 -1.30 -27.91 4.31
C ARG A 117 -1.04 -28.09 2.82
N PHE A 118 0.16 -28.54 2.44
CA PHE A 118 0.38 -29.06 1.08
C PHE A 118 -0.03 -30.52 0.99
N ARG A 119 -1.35 -30.78 0.97
CA ARG A 119 -1.99 -31.99 0.41
C ARG A 119 -3.52 -31.80 0.43
N GLY A 120 -4.12 -31.61 -0.75
CA GLY A 120 -5.56 -31.85 -0.95
C GLY A 120 -6.38 -30.63 -1.38
N SER A 121 -6.84 -30.72 -2.63
CA SER A 121 -7.99 -30.08 -3.31
C SER A 121 -8.25 -28.57 -3.16
N LEU A 122 -8.37 -27.94 -4.32
CA LEU A 122 -8.93 -26.62 -4.54
C LEU A 122 -10.42 -26.63 -4.15
N HIS A 123 -10.77 -26.08 -2.98
CA HIS A 123 -12.15 -25.72 -2.66
C HIS A 123 -12.22 -24.34 -1.99
N GLN A 124 -12.83 -23.41 -2.73
CA GLN A 124 -13.71 -22.30 -2.35
C GLN A 124 -13.44 -21.55 -1.03
N ALA A 125 -13.17 -20.24 -1.16
CA ALA A 125 -13.74 -19.24 -0.25
C ALA A 125 -14.28 -18.09 -1.11
N SER A 126 -15.48 -17.63 -0.78
CA SER A 126 -16.25 -16.58 -1.43
C SER A 126 -15.53 -15.23 -1.37
N TRP A 127 -14.99 -14.78 -2.51
CA TRP A 127 -14.42 -13.44 -2.65
C TRP A 127 -15.45 -12.52 -3.29
N VAL A 128 -16.05 -11.63 -2.49
CA VAL A 128 -16.87 -10.51 -3.00
C VAL A 128 -15.94 -9.31 -3.19
N PRO A 129 -15.86 -8.68 -4.38
CA PRO A 129 -15.06 -7.47 -4.57
C PRO A 129 -15.63 -6.32 -3.74
N ALA A 130 -14.90 -5.88 -2.72
CA ALA A 130 -15.26 -4.70 -1.93
C ALA A 130 -15.05 -3.37 -2.71
N ALA A 131 -14.42 -3.43 -3.88
CA ALA A 131 -14.10 -2.26 -4.70
C ALA A 131 -15.25 -1.76 -5.61
N LEU A 132 -16.43 -2.40 -5.59
CA LEU A 132 -17.55 -2.09 -6.50
C LEU A 132 -18.88 -1.78 -5.81
N ARG A 133 -18.86 -1.13 -4.63
CA ARG A 133 -20.08 -0.56 -4.04
C ARG A 133 -19.91 0.91 -3.67
#